data_AF-A0A7K2D9H6-F1
#
_entry.id   AF-A0A7K2D9H6-F1
#
_cell.length_a   1.000
_cell.length_b   1.000
_cell.length_c   1.000
_cell.angle_alpha   90.00
_cell.angle_beta   90.00
_cell.angle_gamma   90.00
#
_symmetry.space_group_name_H-M   'P 1'
#
loop_
_entity.id
_entity.type
_entity.pdbx_description
1 polymer ?
#
loop_
_entity_poly.entity_id
_entity_poly.type
_entity_poly.pdbx_seq_one_letter_code
_entity_poly.pdbx_strand_id
1 'polypeptide(L)'
;MPSGASDTDPTAVLAAHWNESERRLYPTATTNPDAYQSAVKLVRAVADALVDVSDLEELVQRWEYRSAVLDAAVSATGETIAYGLTEATAGCGFAIRRRELLNERAERQRRESINAARQGGQVWAVIHEQGDLASGLADPYQCMEMHLPTGLAVVSMVEPDPSTMTPVYVVTVTDTGEPGGGAPGIDAGSFEDLETADLELFEENRRAMRSRVEAAGA
;
A
#
# COMPACT_ATOMS: atom_id res chain seq x y z
N MET A 1 -16.17 7.00 17.48
CA MET A 1 -16.37 5.67 16.83
C MET A 1 -16.25 5.87 15.33
N PRO A 2 -15.05 5.76 14.72
CA PRO A 2 -15.02 5.54 13.29
C PRO A 2 -15.47 4.09 13.07
N SER A 3 -16.55 3.92 12.31
CA SER A 3 -16.95 2.60 11.82
C SER A 3 -15.87 2.11 10.87
N GLY A 4 -15.03 1.19 11.33
CA GLY A 4 -14.32 0.28 10.44
C GLY A 4 -15.35 -0.62 9.80
N ALA A 5 -16.04 -0.13 8.77
CA ALA A 5 -16.65 -1.03 7.82
C ALA A 5 -15.49 -1.84 7.24
N SER A 6 -15.38 -3.10 7.64
CA SER A 6 -14.50 -4.06 6.98
C SER A 6 -15.04 -4.22 5.57
N ASP A 7 -14.65 -3.30 4.70
CA ASP A 7 -14.87 -3.37 3.27
C ASP A 7 -14.07 -4.57 2.79
N THR A 8 -14.73 -5.72 2.78
CA THR A 8 -14.10 -6.99 2.53
C THR A 8 -13.62 -6.94 1.09
N ASP A 9 -12.31 -6.95 0.89
CA ASP A 9 -11.70 -6.88 -0.43
C ASP A 9 -12.34 -7.92 -1.37
N PRO A 10 -13.14 -7.51 -2.36
CA PRO A 10 -13.87 -8.44 -3.22
C PRO A 10 -12.92 -9.27 -4.08
N THR A 11 -11.67 -8.85 -4.20
CA THR A 11 -10.63 -9.58 -4.92
C THR A 11 -9.87 -10.56 -4.03
N ALA A 12 -10.11 -10.67 -2.72
CA ALA A 12 -9.27 -11.44 -1.80
C ALA A 12 -8.98 -12.88 -2.27
N VAL A 13 -10.00 -13.59 -2.77
CA VAL A 13 -9.86 -14.96 -3.31
C VAL A 13 -9.04 -14.97 -4.62
N LEU A 14 -9.29 -14.01 -5.50
CA LEU A 14 -8.59 -13.89 -6.78
C LEU A 14 -7.17 -13.37 -6.63
N ALA A 15 -6.90 -12.56 -5.60
CA ALA A 15 -5.58 -11.99 -5.32
C ALA A 15 -4.55 -13.10 -5.07
N ALA A 16 -4.93 -14.15 -4.32
CA ALA A 16 -4.06 -15.32 -4.14
C ALA A 16 -3.75 -16.02 -5.48
N HIS A 17 -4.74 -16.15 -6.36
CA HIS A 17 -4.58 -16.74 -7.68
C HIS A 17 -3.69 -15.88 -8.61
N TRP A 18 -3.90 -14.57 -8.61
CA TRP A 18 -3.12 -13.62 -9.39
C TRP A 18 -1.67 -13.53 -8.90
N ASN A 19 -1.44 -13.57 -7.58
CA ASN A 19 -0.08 -13.63 -7.03
C ASN A 19 0.63 -14.95 -7.38
N GLU A 20 -0.10 -16.07 -7.38
CA GLU A 20 0.47 -17.37 -7.80
C GLU A 20 0.82 -17.40 -9.29
N SER A 21 0.14 -16.59 -10.11
CA SER A 21 0.44 -16.47 -11.54
C SER A 21 1.86 -15.95 -11.79
N GLU A 22 2.35 -15.06 -10.92
CA GLU A 22 3.71 -14.53 -10.97
C GLU A 22 4.75 -15.64 -10.74
N ARG A 23 4.51 -16.49 -9.72
CA ARG A 23 5.35 -17.65 -9.43
C ARG A 23 5.45 -18.64 -10.59
N ARG A 24 4.41 -18.74 -11.42
CA ARG A 24 4.41 -19.60 -12.61
C ARG A 24 5.18 -19.01 -13.79
N LEU A 25 5.29 -17.69 -13.89
CA LEU A 25 6.07 -17.01 -14.93
C LEU A 25 7.57 -16.98 -14.63
N TYR A 26 7.98 -16.90 -13.37
CA TYR A 26 9.42 -16.79 -13.05
C TYR A 26 10.32 -17.92 -13.58
N PRO A 27 9.93 -19.22 -13.53
CA PRO A 27 10.74 -20.29 -14.08
C PRO A 27 10.99 -20.20 -15.60
N THR A 28 10.16 -19.47 -16.34
CA THR A 28 10.35 -19.31 -17.79
C THR A 28 11.52 -18.39 -18.11
N ALA A 29 11.92 -17.49 -17.20
CA ALA A 29 13.06 -16.59 -17.42
C ALA A 29 14.38 -17.33 -17.65
N THR A 30 14.57 -18.50 -17.01
CA THR A 30 15.79 -19.31 -17.15
C THR A 30 15.68 -20.41 -18.21
N THR A 31 14.47 -20.90 -18.48
CA THR A 31 14.25 -22.02 -19.41
C THR A 31 13.91 -21.57 -20.83
N ASN A 32 13.26 -20.42 -20.99
CA ASN A 32 12.96 -19.80 -22.28
C ASN A 32 12.86 -18.27 -22.14
N PRO A 33 14.01 -17.55 -22.17
CA PRO A 33 14.06 -16.11 -21.95
C PRO A 33 13.20 -15.29 -22.92
N ASP A 34 13.11 -15.70 -24.19
CA ASP A 34 12.30 -15.02 -25.20
C ASP A 34 10.81 -15.11 -24.87
N ALA A 35 10.33 -16.31 -24.48
CA ALA A 35 8.96 -16.50 -24.04
C ALA A 35 8.64 -15.69 -22.77
N TYR A 36 9.59 -15.59 -21.84
CA TYR A 36 9.44 -14.75 -20.66
C TYR A 36 9.36 -13.26 -21.03
N GLN A 37 10.21 -12.78 -21.94
CA GLN A 37 10.18 -11.39 -22.41
C GLN A 37 8.85 -11.04 -23.08
N SER A 38 8.36 -11.90 -23.98
CA SER A 38 7.03 -11.74 -24.60
C SER A 38 5.92 -11.76 -23.54
N ALA A 39 6.00 -12.66 -22.56
CA ALA A 39 5.04 -12.70 -21.46
C ALA A 39 5.03 -11.41 -20.63
N VAL A 40 6.18 -10.83 -20.28
CA VAL A 40 6.26 -9.57 -19.51
C VAL A 40 5.63 -8.41 -20.28
N LYS A 41 5.88 -8.31 -21.60
CA LYS A 41 5.23 -7.28 -22.44
C LYS A 41 3.71 -7.45 -22.46
N LEU A 42 3.24 -8.69 -22.59
CA LEU A 42 1.82 -9.01 -22.56
C LEU A 42 1.19 -8.74 -21.20
N VAL A 43 1.89 -9.03 -20.10
CA VAL A 43 1.43 -8.69 -18.73
C VAL A 43 1.19 -7.18 -18.62
N ARG A 44 2.11 -6.34 -19.12
CA ARG A 44 1.91 -4.89 -19.13
C ARG A 44 0.74 -4.49 -20.03
N ALA A 45 0.64 -5.04 -21.23
CA ALA A 45 -0.46 -4.74 -22.14
C ALA A 45 -1.84 -5.17 -21.59
N VAL A 46 -1.90 -6.26 -20.82
CA VAL A 46 -3.11 -6.65 -20.08
C VAL A 46 -3.44 -5.60 -19.02
N ALA A 47 -2.45 -5.14 -18.24
CA ALA A 47 -2.69 -4.07 -17.25
C ALA A 47 -3.17 -2.77 -17.93
N ASP A 48 -2.58 -2.39 -19.06
CA ASP A 48 -2.99 -1.22 -19.83
C ASP A 48 -4.43 -1.37 -20.38
N ALA A 49 -4.83 -2.57 -20.82
CA ALA A 49 -6.20 -2.86 -21.26
C ALA A 49 -7.25 -2.82 -20.13
N LEU A 50 -6.79 -2.73 -18.87
CA LEU A 50 -7.61 -2.61 -17.67
C LEU A 50 -7.57 -1.20 -17.07
N VAL A 51 -6.94 -0.22 -17.73
CA VAL A 51 -6.81 1.15 -17.19
C VAL A 51 -8.16 1.81 -16.90
N ASP A 52 -9.19 1.52 -17.71
CA ASP A 52 -10.54 2.06 -17.53
C ASP A 52 -11.32 1.40 -16.38
N VAL A 53 -10.82 0.28 -15.84
CA VAL A 53 -11.43 -0.39 -14.67
C VAL A 53 -11.21 0.50 -13.45
N SER A 54 -12.31 0.95 -12.85
CA SER A 54 -12.30 2.04 -11.87
C SER A 54 -12.33 1.57 -10.40
N ASP A 55 -12.71 0.31 -10.16
CA ASP A 55 -12.77 -0.26 -8.82
C ASP A 55 -12.50 -1.78 -8.81
N LEU A 56 -12.41 -2.33 -7.60
CA LEU A 56 -12.07 -3.73 -7.37
C LEU A 56 -13.19 -4.68 -7.78
N GLU A 57 -14.46 -4.27 -7.72
CA GLU A 57 -15.60 -5.10 -8.09
C GLU A 57 -15.68 -5.26 -9.61
N GLU A 58 -15.49 -4.17 -10.35
CA GLU A 58 -15.36 -4.21 -11.80
C GLU A 58 -14.16 -5.05 -12.24
N LEU A 59 -13.04 -5.00 -11.50
CA LEU A 59 -11.89 -5.86 -11.76
C LEU A 59 -12.23 -7.36 -11.61
N VAL A 60 -13.04 -7.73 -10.62
CA VAL A 60 -13.55 -9.11 -10.47
C VAL A 60 -14.41 -9.50 -11.67
N GLN A 61 -15.35 -8.64 -12.09
CA GLN A 61 -16.21 -8.92 -13.24
C GLN A 61 -15.39 -9.08 -14.53
N ARG A 62 -14.37 -8.24 -14.73
CA ARG A 62 -13.51 -8.29 -15.90
C ARG A 62 -12.67 -9.57 -15.96
N TRP A 63 -12.40 -10.20 -14.82
CA TRP A 63 -11.68 -11.48 -14.76
C TRP A 63 -12.46 -12.63 -15.41
N GLU A 64 -13.80 -12.60 -15.38
CA GLU A 64 -14.63 -13.57 -16.09
C GLU A 64 -14.35 -13.56 -17.60
N TYR A 65 -13.98 -12.40 -18.14
CA TYR A 65 -13.66 -12.16 -19.56
C TYR A 65 -12.15 -12.06 -19.83
N ARG A 66 -11.30 -12.55 -18.92
CA ARG A 66 -9.83 -12.42 -19.00
C ARG A 66 -9.23 -12.90 -20.32
N SER A 67 -9.80 -13.92 -20.97
CA SER A 67 -9.32 -14.39 -22.27
C SER A 67 -9.46 -13.29 -23.34
N ALA A 68 -10.58 -12.57 -23.36
CA ALA A 68 -10.78 -11.46 -24.29
C ALA A 68 -9.84 -10.28 -24.00
N VAL A 69 -9.54 -10.03 -22.71
CA VAL A 69 -8.55 -9.01 -22.31
C VAL A 69 -7.15 -9.38 -22.82
N LEU A 70 -6.79 -10.65 -22.68
CA LEU A 70 -5.51 -11.16 -23.15
C LEU A 70 -5.42 -11.17 -24.68
N ASP A 71 -6.49 -11.54 -25.39
CA ASP A 71 -6.55 -11.47 -26.85
C ASP A 71 -6.38 -10.03 -27.35
N ALA A 72 -6.98 -9.05 -26.66
CA ALA A 72 -6.78 -7.64 -26.96
C ALA A 72 -5.32 -7.21 -26.74
N ALA A 73 -4.67 -7.67 -25.67
CA ALA A 73 -3.25 -7.40 -25.39
C ALA A 73 -2.32 -8.03 -26.45
N VAL A 74 -2.63 -9.25 -26.90
CA VAL A 74 -1.91 -9.92 -28.01
C VAL A 74 -2.06 -9.12 -29.30
N SER A 75 -3.28 -8.71 -29.64
CA SER A 75 -3.56 -7.90 -30.82
C SER A 75 -2.82 -6.55 -30.79
N ALA A 76 -2.78 -5.89 -29.63
CA ALA A 76 -2.13 -4.59 -29.46
C ALA A 76 -0.60 -4.65 -29.55
N THR A 77 0.01 -5.74 -29.10
CA THR A 77 1.48 -5.88 -29.03
C THR A 77 2.09 -6.66 -30.19
N GLY A 78 1.30 -7.52 -30.86
CA GLY A 78 1.79 -8.48 -31.85
C GLY A 78 2.61 -9.64 -31.25
N GLU A 79 2.66 -9.75 -29.92
CA GLU A 79 3.42 -10.78 -29.22
C GLU A 79 2.68 -12.13 -29.20
N THR A 80 3.43 -13.23 -29.11
CA THR A 80 2.85 -14.57 -28.97
C THR A 80 2.94 -15.07 -27.54
N ILE A 81 1.89 -15.74 -27.07
CA ILE A 81 1.88 -16.38 -25.74
C ILE A 81 2.42 -17.81 -25.87
N ALA A 82 3.40 -18.16 -25.05
CA ALA A 82 3.87 -19.54 -24.97
C ALA A 82 2.81 -20.45 -24.35
N TYR A 83 2.75 -21.70 -24.82
CA TYR A 83 1.78 -22.68 -24.34
C TYR A 83 1.83 -22.83 -22.81
N GLY A 84 0.66 -22.79 -22.18
CA GLY A 84 0.51 -22.92 -20.72
C GLY A 84 0.71 -21.63 -19.93
N LEU A 85 1.06 -20.50 -20.56
CA LEU A 85 1.25 -19.22 -19.86
C LEU A 85 0.04 -18.29 -19.91
N THR A 86 -0.99 -18.59 -20.69
CA THR A 86 -2.19 -17.76 -20.88
C THR A 86 -2.79 -17.24 -19.57
N GLU A 87 -3.13 -18.15 -18.66
CA GLU A 87 -3.75 -17.80 -17.37
C GLU A 87 -2.77 -17.00 -16.48
N ALA A 88 -1.47 -17.35 -16.53
CA ALA A 88 -0.46 -16.69 -15.71
C ALA A 88 -0.18 -15.25 -16.18
N THR A 89 -0.12 -15.03 -17.50
CA THR A 89 0.02 -13.72 -18.11
C THR A 89 -1.18 -12.83 -17.79
N ALA A 90 -2.41 -13.35 -17.93
CA ALA A 90 -3.61 -12.62 -17.54
C ALA A 90 -3.58 -12.29 -16.03
N GLY A 91 -3.34 -13.28 -15.18
CA GLY A 91 -3.32 -13.11 -13.73
C GLY A 91 -2.34 -12.03 -13.26
N CYS A 92 -1.14 -11.97 -13.83
CA CYS A 92 -0.17 -10.93 -13.48
C CYS A 92 -0.62 -9.52 -13.89
N GLY A 93 -1.25 -9.38 -15.06
CA GLY A 93 -1.80 -8.08 -15.49
C GLY A 93 -2.91 -7.59 -14.55
N PHE A 94 -3.82 -8.49 -14.14
CA PHE A 94 -4.84 -8.18 -13.13
C PHE A 94 -4.21 -7.87 -11.75
N ALA A 95 -3.14 -8.56 -11.35
CA ALA A 95 -2.41 -8.26 -10.12
C ALA A 95 -1.81 -6.84 -10.13
N ILE A 96 -1.32 -6.38 -11.28
CA ILE A 96 -0.84 -4.99 -11.45
C ILE A 96 -2.00 -4.02 -11.25
N ARG A 97 -3.10 -4.16 -12.00
CA ARG A 97 -4.23 -3.22 -11.89
C ARG A 97 -4.84 -3.21 -10.49
N ARG A 98 -4.94 -4.37 -9.81
CA ARG A 98 -5.38 -4.45 -8.41
C ARG A 98 -4.52 -3.58 -7.50
N ARG A 99 -3.19 -3.66 -7.62
CA ARG A 99 -2.25 -2.86 -6.82
C ARG A 99 -2.42 -1.36 -7.11
N GLU A 100 -2.57 -0.98 -8.37
CA GLU A 100 -2.85 0.41 -8.76
C GLU A 100 -4.15 0.92 -8.13
N LEU A 101 -5.25 0.17 -8.22
CA LEU A 101 -6.55 0.52 -7.63
C LEU A 101 -6.48 0.67 -6.09
N LEU A 102 -5.78 -0.23 -5.41
CA LEU A 102 -5.57 -0.13 -3.96
C LEU A 102 -4.76 1.12 -3.59
N ASN A 103 -3.72 1.44 -4.36
CA ASN A 103 -2.93 2.64 -4.16
C ASN A 103 -3.75 3.91 -4.42
N GLU A 104 -4.53 3.95 -5.50
CA GLU A 104 -5.45 5.05 -5.83
C GLU A 104 -6.50 5.27 -4.72
N ARG A 105 -7.04 4.18 -4.16
CA ARG A 105 -7.96 4.24 -3.02
C ARG A 105 -7.29 4.78 -1.77
N ALA A 106 -6.11 4.28 -1.42
CA ALA A 106 -5.35 4.73 -0.25
C ALA A 106 -4.99 6.23 -0.39
N GLU A 107 -4.57 6.65 -1.58
CA GLU A 107 -4.29 8.06 -1.92
C GLU A 107 -5.52 8.96 -1.73
N ARG A 108 -6.67 8.53 -2.25
CA ARG A 108 -7.93 9.25 -2.10
C ARG A 108 -8.32 9.39 -0.63
N GLN A 109 -8.29 8.29 0.12
CA GLN A 109 -8.62 8.28 1.54
C GLN A 109 -7.68 9.18 2.34
N ARG A 110 -6.38 9.14 2.05
CA ARG A 110 -5.39 10.02 2.70
C ARG A 110 -5.73 11.49 2.49
N ARG A 111 -6.01 11.87 1.23
CA ARG A 111 -6.35 13.25 0.85
C ARG A 111 -7.65 13.71 1.49
N GLU A 112 -8.65 12.84 1.55
CA GLU A 112 -9.92 13.11 2.22
C GLU A 112 -9.72 13.33 3.73
N SER A 113 -8.94 12.49 4.41
CA SER A 113 -8.60 12.65 5.83
C SER A 113 -7.87 13.97 6.10
N ILE A 114 -6.86 14.31 5.28
CA ILE A 114 -6.12 15.57 5.40
C ILE A 114 -7.06 16.76 5.22
N ASN A 115 -7.90 16.75 4.18
CA ASN A 115 -8.83 17.84 3.90
C ASN A 115 -9.87 18.00 5.01
N ALA A 116 -10.42 16.90 5.52
CA ALA A 116 -11.35 16.92 6.65
C ALA A 116 -10.71 17.51 7.91
N ALA A 117 -9.47 17.12 8.24
CA ALA A 117 -8.73 17.65 9.37
C ALA A 117 -8.48 19.17 9.23
N ARG A 118 -8.06 19.62 8.04
CA ARG A 118 -7.87 21.05 7.73
C ARG A 118 -9.18 21.84 7.88
N GLN A 119 -10.28 21.34 7.32
CA GLN A 119 -11.60 21.97 7.45
C GLN A 119 -12.11 22.02 8.89
N GLY A 120 -11.76 21.00 9.69
CA GLY A 120 -12.05 20.93 11.11
C GLY A 120 -11.14 21.79 12.00
N GLY A 121 -10.15 22.50 11.44
CA GLY A 121 -9.18 23.28 12.21
C GLY A 121 -8.25 22.42 13.08
N GLN A 122 -8.10 21.14 12.74
CA GLN A 122 -7.18 20.25 13.43
C GLN A 122 -5.73 20.58 13.04
N VAL A 123 -4.79 20.27 13.94
CA VAL A 123 -3.35 20.42 13.70
C VAL A 123 -2.72 19.11 13.21
N TRP A 124 -3.37 17.99 13.50
CA TRP A 124 -2.96 16.64 13.11
C TRP A 124 -4.07 15.96 12.30
N ALA A 125 -3.67 15.14 11.35
CA ALA A 125 -4.56 14.24 10.61
C ALA A 125 -4.06 12.81 10.69
N VAL A 126 -4.94 11.86 11.02
CA VAL A 126 -4.65 10.43 10.85
C VAL A 126 -4.77 10.11 9.36
N ILE A 127 -3.66 9.79 8.71
CA ILE A 127 -3.59 9.59 7.26
C ILE A 127 -3.53 8.11 6.86
N HIS A 128 -3.16 7.25 7.80
CA HIS A 128 -3.27 5.80 7.69
C HIS A 128 -3.40 5.21 9.10
N GLU A 129 -4.26 4.22 9.27
CA GLU A 129 -4.36 3.43 10.50
C GLU A 129 -4.84 2.03 10.15
N GLN A 130 -4.16 1.02 10.67
CA GLN A 130 -4.52 -0.39 10.54
C GLN A 130 -4.07 -1.17 11.78
N GLY A 131 -4.62 -2.37 11.92
CA GLY A 131 -4.36 -3.24 13.04
C GLY A 131 -4.94 -2.75 14.36
N ASP A 132 -4.64 -3.49 15.42
CA ASP A 132 -5.09 -3.19 16.77
C ASP A 132 -3.92 -3.26 17.74
N LEU A 133 -3.67 -2.15 18.43
CA LEU A 133 -2.55 -2.03 19.36
C LEU A 133 -2.64 -3.05 20.50
N ALA A 134 -3.86 -3.39 20.94
CA ALA A 134 -4.07 -4.38 21.99
C ALA A 134 -3.84 -5.82 21.52
N SER A 135 -3.85 -6.07 20.21
CA SER A 135 -3.69 -7.39 19.60
C SER A 135 -2.23 -7.78 19.35
N GLY A 136 -1.28 -6.86 19.56
CA GLY A 136 0.15 -7.12 19.41
C GLY A 136 0.50 -7.67 18.02
N LEU A 137 1.25 -8.78 17.96
CA LEU A 137 1.65 -9.39 16.68
C LEU A 137 0.53 -10.17 15.96
N ALA A 138 -0.63 -10.39 16.58
CA ALA A 138 -1.74 -11.08 15.93
C ALA A 138 -2.45 -10.18 14.89
N ASP A 139 -2.50 -8.88 15.17
CA ASP A 139 -3.00 -7.85 14.25
C ASP A 139 -2.13 -6.58 14.40
N PRO A 140 -0.92 -6.57 13.82
CA PRO A 140 0.09 -5.56 14.07
C PRO A 140 -0.42 -4.15 13.78
N TYR A 141 -0.45 -3.32 14.83
CA TYR A 141 -0.85 -1.93 14.72
C TYR A 141 0.13 -1.12 13.87
N GLN A 142 -0.39 -0.27 13.00
CA GLN A 142 0.36 0.75 12.31
C GLN A 142 -0.52 1.98 12.13
N CYS A 143 -0.04 3.14 12.58
CA CYS A 143 -0.71 4.42 12.44
C CYS A 143 0.28 5.49 11.98
N MET A 144 -0.19 6.33 11.07
CA MET A 144 0.55 7.47 10.56
C MET A 144 -0.29 8.72 10.79
N GLU A 145 0.19 9.59 11.67
CA GLU A 145 -0.41 10.88 11.99
C GLU A 145 0.43 12.00 11.37
N MET A 146 -0.13 12.82 10.50
CA MET A 146 0.56 13.94 9.86
C MET A 146 0.30 15.25 10.61
N HIS A 147 1.36 15.98 10.93
CA HIS A 147 1.28 17.35 11.40
C HIS A 147 1.04 18.28 10.20
N LEU A 148 -0.17 18.83 10.09
CA LEU A 148 -0.61 19.59 8.92
C LEU A 148 0.23 20.83 8.61
N PRO A 149 0.74 21.59 9.61
CA PRO A 149 1.61 22.72 9.35
C PRO A 149 2.93 22.30 8.69
N THR A 150 3.61 21.27 9.19
CA THR A 150 4.97 20.91 8.74
C THR A 150 5.00 19.88 7.60
N GLY A 151 3.95 19.08 7.44
CA GLY A 151 3.93 17.96 6.48
C GLY A 151 4.63 16.69 6.96
N LEU A 152 5.29 16.72 8.12
CA LEU A 152 5.89 15.56 8.75
C LEU A 152 4.83 14.63 9.34
N ALA A 153 5.06 13.33 9.26
CA ALA A 153 4.22 12.34 9.91
C ALA A 153 4.98 11.60 11.01
N VAL A 154 4.30 11.39 12.14
CA VAL A 154 4.70 10.44 13.17
C VAL A 154 4.11 9.09 12.79
N VAL A 155 4.98 8.09 12.63
CA VAL A 155 4.60 6.70 12.39
C VAL A 155 4.73 5.94 13.70
N SER A 156 3.69 5.20 14.06
CA SER A 156 3.62 4.37 15.25
C SER A 156 3.25 2.97 14.83
N MET A 157 4.09 1.98 15.12
CA MET A 157 3.88 0.62 14.63
C MET A 157 4.33 -0.45 15.61
N VAL A 158 3.81 -1.66 15.42
CA VAL A 158 4.20 -2.87 16.15
C VAL A 158 4.91 -3.80 15.18
N GLU A 159 6.14 -4.18 15.50
CA GLU A 159 6.96 -5.09 14.72
C GLU A 159 7.44 -6.27 15.56
N PRO A 160 7.69 -7.45 14.96
CA PRO A 160 8.31 -8.55 15.68
C PRO A 160 9.81 -8.31 15.87
N ASP A 161 10.32 -8.43 17.09
CA ASP A 161 11.75 -8.50 17.34
C ASP A 161 12.34 -9.72 16.60
N PRO A 162 13.39 -9.55 15.76
CA PRO A 162 13.91 -10.64 14.94
C PRO A 162 14.59 -11.75 15.75
N SER A 163 14.99 -11.48 17.00
CA SER A 163 15.68 -12.43 17.88
C SER A 163 14.72 -13.17 18.81
N THR A 164 13.76 -12.46 19.39
CA THR A 164 12.85 -12.99 20.42
C THR A 164 11.46 -13.30 19.88
N MET A 165 11.10 -12.81 18.68
CA MET A 165 9.75 -12.87 18.11
C MET A 165 8.68 -12.26 19.03
N THR A 166 9.08 -11.35 19.92
CA THR A 166 8.15 -10.60 20.78
C THR A 166 7.79 -9.26 20.14
N PRO A 167 6.63 -8.67 20.47
CA PRO A 167 6.28 -7.35 19.97
C PRO A 167 7.28 -6.29 20.43
N VAL A 168 7.73 -5.45 19.50
CA VAL A 168 8.45 -4.20 19.74
C VAL A 168 7.61 -3.08 19.15
N TYR A 169 7.43 -2.03 19.93
CA TYR A 169 6.69 -0.84 19.53
C TYR A 169 7.66 0.23 19.08
N VAL A 170 7.44 0.76 17.88
CA VAL A 170 8.34 1.70 17.22
C VAL A 170 7.61 3.01 16.93
N VAL A 171 8.22 4.13 17.27
CA VAL A 171 7.77 5.48 16.91
C VAL A 171 8.87 6.17 16.10
N THR A 172 8.55 6.55 14.87
CA THR A 172 9.48 7.23 13.95
C THR A 172 8.84 8.47 13.35
N VAL A 173 9.65 9.32 12.70
CA VAL A 173 9.16 10.48 11.93
C VAL A 173 9.58 10.33 10.48
N THR A 174 8.65 10.61 9.56
CA THR A 174 8.92 10.58 8.12
C THR A 174 8.33 11.79 7.41
N ASP A 175 8.90 12.13 6.26
CA ASP A 175 8.30 13.09 5.34
C ASP A 175 7.25 12.39 4.49
N THR A 176 6.06 12.97 4.40
CA THR A 176 4.96 12.45 3.60
C THR A 176 5.06 12.87 2.12
N GLY A 177 5.90 13.85 1.80
CA GLY A 177 5.94 14.53 0.50
C GLY A 177 4.72 15.43 0.24
N GLU A 178 3.76 15.49 1.15
CA GLU A 178 2.64 16.41 1.09
C GLU A 178 3.11 17.80 1.53
N PRO A 179 2.76 18.88 0.81
CA PRO A 179 3.14 20.22 1.22
C PRO A 179 2.53 20.55 2.58
N GLY A 180 3.39 20.78 3.56
CA GLY A 180 3.05 21.42 4.82
C GLY A 180 2.49 22.83 4.55
N GLY A 181 1.49 23.22 5.34
CA GLY A 181 0.91 24.57 5.27
C GLY A 181 1.89 25.71 5.63
N GLY A 182 3.06 25.42 6.21
CA GLY A 182 4.08 26.41 6.56
C GLY A 182 5.41 25.81 7.04
N ALA A 183 6.50 26.52 6.72
CA ALA A 183 7.92 26.24 7.01
C ALA A 183 8.55 25.01 6.31
N PRO A 184 9.11 25.16 5.10
CA PRO A 184 9.96 24.14 4.50
C PRO A 184 11.29 24.00 5.26
N GLY A 185 11.79 22.76 5.39
CA GLY A 185 13.19 22.50 5.75
C GLY A 185 13.44 21.73 7.04
N ILE A 186 12.42 21.17 7.69
CA ILE A 186 12.64 20.25 8.82
C ILE A 186 13.00 18.87 8.24
N ASP A 187 14.20 18.40 8.56
CA ASP A 187 14.66 17.06 8.19
C ASP A 187 14.03 16.01 9.11
N ALA A 188 13.22 15.10 8.54
CA ALA A 188 12.65 13.97 9.27
C ALA A 188 13.75 13.10 9.92
N GLY A 189 14.93 13.01 9.30
CA GLY A 189 16.08 12.26 9.83
C GLY A 189 16.71 12.87 11.09
N SER A 190 16.30 14.07 11.51
CA SER A 190 16.74 14.67 12.78
C SER A 190 16.02 14.11 14.02
N PHE A 191 14.95 13.33 13.81
CA PHE A 191 14.21 12.66 14.87
C PHE A 191 14.75 11.24 15.01
N GLU A 192 15.20 10.89 16.21
CA GLU A 192 15.61 9.52 16.53
C GLU A 192 14.39 8.61 16.65
N ASP A 193 14.50 7.41 16.07
CA ASP A 193 13.52 6.35 16.22
C ASP A 193 13.50 5.87 17.67
N LEU A 194 12.29 5.69 18.21
CA LEU A 194 12.07 5.25 19.58
C LEU A 194 11.47 3.84 19.56
N GLU A 195 12.21 2.88 20.11
CA GLU A 195 11.80 1.49 20.23
C GLU A 195 11.60 1.12 21.70
N THR A 196 10.55 0.37 22.00
CA THR A 196 10.26 -0.10 23.35
C THR A 196 9.47 -1.39 23.32
N ALA A 197 9.65 -2.25 24.34
CA ALA A 197 8.79 -3.41 24.58
C ALA A 197 7.60 -3.09 25.51
N ASP A 198 7.59 -1.88 26.09
CA ASP A 198 6.56 -1.40 27.02
C ASP A 198 5.53 -0.52 26.29
N LEU A 199 4.27 -0.90 26.42
CA LEU A 199 3.13 -0.23 25.78
C LEU A 199 2.84 1.15 26.39
N GLU A 200 2.98 1.33 27.70
CA GLU A 200 2.78 2.63 28.33
C GLU A 200 3.87 3.61 27.88
N LEU A 201 5.12 3.15 27.86
CA LEU A 201 6.24 3.94 27.34
C LEU A 201 6.06 4.25 25.84
N PHE A 202 5.47 3.35 25.07
CA PHE A 202 5.15 3.59 23.66
C PHE A 202 4.17 4.76 23.49
N GLU A 203 3.09 4.81 24.27
CA GLU A 203 2.15 5.93 24.22
C GLU A 203 2.77 7.26 24.68
N GLU A 204 3.68 7.21 25.65
CA GLU A 204 4.48 8.36 26.06
C GLU A 204 5.42 8.84 24.95
N ASN A 205 6.14 7.92 24.32
CA ASN A 205 7.02 8.19 23.18
C ASN A 205 6.24 8.81 22.02
N ARG A 206 5.05 8.29 21.70
CA ARG A 206 4.18 8.85 20.65
C ARG A 206 3.78 10.29 20.97
N ARG A 207 3.36 10.58 22.20
CA ARG A 207 3.00 11.94 22.64
C ARG A 207 4.20 12.88 22.63
N ALA A 208 5.36 12.42 23.12
CA ALA A 208 6.58 13.20 23.13
C ALA A 208 7.06 13.53 21.71
N MET A 209 6.98 12.57 20.78
CA MET A 209 7.37 12.77 19.39
C MET A 209 6.47 13.80 18.70
N ARG A 210 5.15 13.71 18.90
CA ARG A 210 4.20 14.71 18.40
C ARG A 210 4.53 16.12 18.90
N SER A 211 4.76 16.28 20.20
CA SER A 211 5.16 17.58 20.78
C SER A 211 6.47 18.13 20.19
N ARG A 212 7.45 17.25 19.89
CA ARG A 212 8.71 17.66 19.24
C ARG A 212 8.49 18.14 17.82
N VAL A 213 7.64 17.46 17.04
CA VAL A 213 7.29 17.86 15.67
C VAL A 213 6.54 19.20 15.66
N GLU A 214 5.60 19.40 16.58
CA GLU A 214 4.90 20.69 16.76
C GLU A 214 5.88 21.82 17.09
N ALA A 215 6.79 21.59 18.03
CA ALA A 215 7.79 22.57 18.44
C ALA A 215 8.78 22.93 17.32
N ALA A 216 9.10 21.98 16.43
CA ALA A 216 9.96 22.21 15.28
C ALA A 216 9.28 23.06 14.19
N GLY A 217 7.94 23.03 14.14
CA GLY A 217 7.13 23.78 13.16
C GLY A 217 6.60 25.14 13.64
N ALA A 218 6.81 25.49 14.91
CA ALA A 218 6.42 26.76 15.51
C ALA A 218 7.43 27.88 15.23
#